data_AF-A0A378TVK5-F1
#
_entry.id   AF-A0A378TVK5-F1
#
_cell.length_a   1.000
_cell.length_b   1.000
_cell.length_c   1.000
_cell.angle_alpha   90.00
_cell.angle_beta   90.00
_cell.angle_gamma   90.00
#
_symmetry.space_group_name_H-M   'P 1'
#
loop_
_entity.id
_entity.type
_entity.pdbx_description
1 polymer ?
#
loop_
_entity_poly.entity_id
_entity_poly.type
_entity_poly.pdbx_seq_one_letter_code
_entity_poly.pdbx_strand_id
1 'polypeptide(L)'
;MKNFIDILNRLKLALGVSMDSEVADFLEMKQSAFAGRKKRNSFPDEQLRLVAAKHGDLNLDVEYILTGDSDYHQQIIRAKDEYLELSALYYQQQKDSKAEKIQLSIFPKPNNANIVVDITDDELQLISNFRKSDLQGQTLILEIAKLIRQNSNNQESEY
;
A
#
# COMPACT_ATOMS: atom_id res chain seq x y z
N MET A 1 1.34 -24.86 3.15
CA MET A 1 0.78 -26.18 2.78
C MET A 1 -0.24 -25.93 1.68
N LYS A 2 -0.10 -26.53 0.49
CA LYS A 2 -1.07 -26.33 -0.62
C LYS A 2 -2.42 -26.96 -0.22
N ASN A 3 -3.48 -26.18 -0.14
CA ASN A 3 -4.82 -26.68 0.19
C ASN A 3 -5.59 -26.96 -1.11
N PHE A 4 -6.09 -28.18 -1.28
CA PHE A 4 -6.87 -28.59 -2.45
C PHE A 4 -8.06 -27.66 -2.70
N ILE A 5 -8.70 -27.18 -1.63
CA ILE A 5 -9.87 -26.29 -1.71
C ILE A 5 -9.47 -24.94 -2.31
N ASP A 6 -8.32 -24.39 -1.94
CA ASP A 6 -7.89 -23.08 -2.43
C ASP A 6 -7.50 -23.14 -3.90
N ILE A 7 -6.84 -24.22 -4.33
CA ILE A 7 -6.53 -24.47 -5.75
C ILE A 7 -7.82 -24.63 -6.55
N LEU A 8 -8.76 -25.46 -6.04
CA LEU A 8 -10.05 -25.69 -6.68
C LEU A 8 -10.85 -24.38 -6.83
N ASN A 9 -10.91 -23.55 -5.80
CA ASN A 9 -11.64 -22.28 -5.86
C ASN A 9 -11.03 -21.32 -6.89
N ARG A 10 -9.70 -21.23 -6.98
CA ARG A 10 -9.03 -20.43 -8.02
C ARG A 10 -9.30 -20.96 -9.42
N LEU A 11 -9.25 -22.28 -9.61
CA LEU A 11 -9.58 -22.90 -10.90
C LEU A 11 -11.04 -22.64 -11.30
N LYS A 12 -11.98 -22.76 -10.35
CA LYS A 12 -13.39 -22.43 -10.58
C LYS A 12 -13.60 -20.99 -11.02
N LEU A 13 -12.95 -20.05 -10.32
CA LEU A 13 -13.00 -18.63 -10.67
C LEU A 13 -12.42 -18.38 -12.07
N ALA A 14 -11.29 -19.00 -12.40
CA ALA A 14 -10.67 -18.85 -13.71
C ALA A 14 -11.54 -19.42 -14.85
N LEU A 15 -12.28 -20.50 -14.59
CA LEU A 15 -13.19 -21.13 -15.57
C LEU A 15 -14.59 -20.50 -15.56
N GLY A 16 -14.93 -19.66 -14.59
CA GLY A 16 -16.29 -19.11 -14.42
C GLY A 16 -17.34 -20.15 -14.02
N VAL A 17 -16.93 -21.27 -13.42
CA VAL A 17 -17.81 -22.38 -13.04
C VAL A 17 -18.00 -22.44 -11.53
N SER A 18 -19.06 -23.10 -11.07
CA SER A 18 -19.39 -23.18 -9.64
C SER A 18 -19.29 -24.60 -9.08
N MET A 19 -19.47 -25.61 -9.94
CA MET A 19 -19.58 -27.00 -9.51
C MET A 19 -18.26 -27.76 -9.62
N ASP A 20 -18.02 -28.68 -8.68
CA ASP A 20 -16.86 -29.59 -8.74
C ASP A 20 -16.94 -30.55 -9.94
N SER A 21 -18.17 -30.86 -10.40
CA SER A 21 -18.41 -31.69 -11.58
C SER A 21 -17.85 -31.04 -12.84
N GLU A 22 -18.11 -29.74 -13.04
CA GLU A 22 -17.62 -28.98 -14.19
C GLU A 22 -16.08 -28.93 -14.21
N VAL A 23 -15.46 -28.82 -13.05
CA VAL A 23 -13.99 -28.88 -12.92
C VAL A 23 -13.46 -30.28 -13.21
N ALA A 24 -14.14 -31.35 -12.77
CA ALA A 24 -13.74 -32.72 -13.08
C ALA A 24 -13.82 -33.01 -14.58
N ASP A 25 -14.89 -32.52 -15.22
CA ASP A 25 -15.10 -32.65 -16.67
C ASP A 25 -14.04 -31.87 -17.45
N PHE A 26 -13.73 -30.63 -17.03
CA PHE A 26 -12.62 -29.84 -17.59
C PHE A 26 -11.28 -30.58 -17.48
N LEU A 27 -10.99 -31.17 -16.32
CA LEU A 27 -9.78 -31.97 -16.08
C LEU A 27 -9.79 -33.35 -16.77
N GLU A 28 -10.76 -33.62 -17.65
CA GLU A 28 -10.95 -34.87 -18.38
C GLU A 28 -10.97 -36.10 -17.43
N MET A 29 -11.54 -35.96 -16.23
CA MET A 29 -11.58 -37.04 -15.23
C MET A 29 -12.98 -37.33 -14.69
N LYS A 30 -13.20 -38.58 -14.29
CA LYS A 30 -14.45 -38.99 -13.66
C LYS A 30 -14.66 -38.23 -12.34
N GLN A 31 -15.88 -37.73 -12.12
CA GLN A 31 -16.27 -37.02 -10.89
C GLN A 31 -15.95 -37.82 -9.61
N SER A 32 -16.13 -39.14 -9.64
CA SER A 32 -15.78 -40.03 -8.52
C SER A 32 -14.28 -40.08 -8.22
N ALA A 33 -13.43 -40.00 -9.25
CA ALA A 33 -11.98 -39.94 -9.10
C ALA A 33 -11.54 -38.59 -8.52
N PHE A 34 -12.15 -37.48 -8.98
CA PHE A 34 -11.92 -36.15 -8.44
C PHE A 34 -12.33 -36.05 -6.97
N ALA A 35 -13.51 -36.57 -6.60
CA ALA A 35 -13.97 -36.61 -5.21
C ALA A 35 -13.04 -37.43 -4.31
N GLY A 36 -12.51 -38.55 -4.81
CA GLY A 36 -11.50 -39.34 -4.08
C GLY A 36 -10.19 -38.58 -3.85
N ARG A 37 -9.74 -37.81 -4.85
CA ARG A 37 -8.58 -36.92 -4.74
C ARG A 37 -8.79 -35.78 -3.75
N LYS A 38 -9.98 -35.15 -3.77
CA LYS A 38 -10.40 -34.12 -2.80
C LYS A 38 -10.31 -34.62 -1.36
N LYS A 39 -10.83 -35.83 -1.10
CA LYS A 39 -10.76 -36.48 0.23
C LYS A 39 -9.32 -36.76 0.68
N ARG A 40 -8.43 -37.08 -0.25
CA ARG A 40 -7.00 -37.31 0.02
C ARG A 40 -6.15 -36.04 -0.02
N ASN A 41 -6.76 -34.87 -0.23
CA ASN A 41 -6.09 -33.57 -0.37
C ASN A 41 -4.95 -33.59 -1.41
N SER A 42 -5.15 -34.29 -2.54
CA SER A 42 -4.15 -34.45 -3.61
C SER A 42 -4.70 -33.90 -4.93
N PHE A 43 -4.24 -32.71 -5.31
CA PHE A 43 -4.69 -32.03 -6.52
C PHE A 43 -4.03 -32.63 -7.78
N PRO A 44 -4.75 -32.78 -8.91
CA PRO A 44 -4.19 -33.35 -10.14
C PRO A 44 -3.42 -32.30 -10.97
N ASP A 45 -2.29 -31.83 -10.46
CA ASP A 45 -1.47 -30.74 -11.04
C ASP A 45 -1.06 -31.03 -12.51
N GLU A 46 -0.67 -32.27 -12.82
CA GLU A 46 -0.26 -32.69 -14.16
C GLU A 46 -1.42 -32.62 -15.17
N GLN A 47 -2.60 -33.13 -14.80
CA GLN A 47 -3.79 -33.03 -15.66
C GLN A 47 -4.16 -31.57 -15.92
N LEU A 48 -4.11 -30.71 -14.90
CA LEU A 48 -4.39 -29.29 -15.09
C LEU A 48 -3.43 -28.66 -16.12
N ARG A 49 -2.13 -28.93 -16.02
CA ARG A 49 -1.13 -28.43 -16.98
C ARG A 49 -1.38 -28.96 -18.39
N LEU A 50 -1.73 -30.24 -18.54
CA LEU A 50 -2.04 -30.84 -19.83
C LEU A 50 -3.28 -30.25 -20.49
N VAL A 51 -4.37 -30.13 -19.73
CA VAL A 51 -5.64 -29.58 -20.24
C VAL A 51 -5.48 -28.09 -20.56
N ALA A 52 -4.80 -27.32 -19.71
CA ALA A 52 -4.53 -25.90 -19.99
C ALA A 52 -3.69 -25.71 -21.26
N ALA A 53 -2.75 -26.61 -21.54
CA ALA A 53 -1.99 -26.58 -22.80
C ALA A 53 -2.85 -26.93 -24.04
N LYS A 54 -3.83 -27.83 -23.89
CA LYS A 54 -4.81 -28.13 -24.96
C LYS A 54 -5.78 -26.96 -25.21
N HIS A 55 -6.15 -26.25 -24.15
CA HIS A 55 -7.07 -25.12 -24.18
C HIS A 55 -6.33 -23.79 -23.99
N GLY A 56 -5.35 -23.54 -24.84
CA GLY A 56 -4.54 -22.31 -24.80
C GLY A 56 -5.35 -21.04 -25.07
N ASP A 57 -6.56 -21.17 -25.62
CA ASP A 57 -7.54 -20.09 -25.81
C ASP A 57 -8.11 -19.53 -24.50
N LEU A 58 -8.12 -20.32 -23.42
CA LEU A 58 -8.64 -19.90 -22.12
C LEU A 58 -7.65 -19.04 -21.30
N ASN A 59 -6.41 -18.88 -21.77
CA ASN A 59 -5.35 -18.08 -21.14
C ASN A 59 -5.25 -18.27 -19.60
N LEU A 60 -5.30 -19.53 -19.16
CA LEU A 60 -5.27 -19.87 -17.74
C LEU A 60 -3.87 -19.67 -17.15
N ASP A 61 -3.77 -18.85 -16.10
CA ASP A 61 -2.56 -18.75 -15.28
C ASP A 61 -2.47 -19.97 -14.35
N VAL A 62 -1.94 -21.08 -14.88
CA VAL A 62 -1.81 -22.36 -14.17
C VAL A 62 -0.95 -22.23 -12.92
N GLU A 63 0.09 -21.38 -12.97
CA GLU A 63 0.99 -21.22 -11.83
C GLU A 63 0.26 -20.48 -10.69
N TYR A 64 -0.48 -19.42 -10.99
CA TYR A 64 -1.36 -18.78 -10.03
C TYR A 64 -2.42 -19.73 -9.48
N ILE A 65 -3.03 -20.59 -10.31
CA ILE A 65 -4.05 -21.55 -9.86
C ILE A 65 -3.46 -22.56 -8.87
N LEU A 66 -2.22 -23.01 -9.07
CA LEU A 66 -1.58 -24.02 -8.22
C LEU A 66 -0.95 -23.43 -6.95
N THR A 67 -0.33 -22.25 -7.05
CA THR A 67 0.50 -21.67 -5.97
C THR A 67 -0.20 -20.56 -5.22
N GLY A 68 -0.91 -19.70 -5.94
CA GLY A 68 -1.60 -18.51 -5.42
C GLY A 68 -0.78 -17.26 -5.69
N ASP A 69 0.44 -17.46 -6.19
CA ASP A 69 1.35 -16.42 -6.60
C ASP A 69 1.17 -16.23 -8.10
N SER A 70 0.47 -15.16 -8.47
CA SER A 70 0.49 -14.73 -9.87
C SER A 70 1.81 -14.01 -10.14
N ASP A 71 2.25 -14.04 -11.39
CA ASP A 71 3.43 -13.26 -11.81
C ASP A 71 3.26 -11.76 -11.48
N TYR A 72 2.01 -11.28 -11.50
CA TYR A 72 1.63 -9.95 -11.03
C TYR A 72 1.79 -9.75 -9.51
N HIS A 73 1.43 -10.73 -8.68
CA HIS A 73 1.70 -10.69 -7.23
C HIS A 73 3.20 -10.69 -6.95
N GLN A 74 3.97 -11.50 -7.67
CA GLN A 74 5.43 -11.52 -7.55
C GLN A 74 6.05 -10.19 -8.01
N GLN A 75 5.53 -9.58 -9.07
CA GLN A 75 5.94 -8.24 -9.50
C GLN A 75 5.60 -7.17 -8.46
N ILE A 76 4.42 -7.23 -7.83
CA ILE A 76 4.06 -6.32 -6.72
C ILE A 76 4.97 -6.52 -5.51
N ILE A 77 5.26 -7.77 -5.13
CA ILE A 77 6.15 -8.07 -4.00
C ILE A 77 7.55 -7.54 -4.30
N ARG A 78 8.10 -7.82 -5.48
CA ARG A 78 9.40 -7.29 -5.92
C ARG A 78 9.42 -5.77 -5.94
N ALA A 79 8.39 -5.12 -6.49
CA ALA A 79 8.29 -3.67 -6.53
C ALA A 79 8.17 -3.07 -5.12
N LYS A 80 7.50 -3.76 -4.19
CA LYS A 80 7.43 -3.36 -2.77
C LYS A 80 8.76 -3.52 -2.06
N ASP A 81 9.47 -4.62 -2.29
CA ASP A 81 10.80 -4.86 -1.71
C ASP A 81 11.80 -3.85 -2.25
N GLU A 82 11.80 -3.59 -3.56
CA GLU A 82 12.61 -2.55 -4.20
C GLU A 82 12.27 -1.16 -3.66
N TYR A 83 10.98 -0.82 -3.51
CA TYR A 83 10.55 0.44 -2.89
C TYR A 83 11.01 0.53 -1.42
N LEU A 84 10.94 -0.57 -0.68
CA LEU A 84 11.36 -0.62 0.73
C LEU A 84 12.87 -0.44 0.85
N GLU A 85 13.66 -1.12 0.02
CA GLU A 85 15.11 -0.97 -0.07
C GLU A 85 15.52 0.45 -0.49
N LEU A 86 14.88 1.00 -1.53
CA LEU A 86 15.08 2.39 -1.94
C LEU A 86 14.72 3.35 -0.81
N SER A 87 13.59 3.15 -0.13
CA SER A 87 13.18 4.00 1.00
C SER A 87 14.20 3.94 2.14
N ALA A 88 14.72 2.75 2.47
CA ALA A 88 15.74 2.56 3.48
C ALA A 88 17.06 3.25 3.10
N LEU A 89 17.49 3.13 1.83
CA LEU A 89 18.65 3.84 1.29
C LEU A 89 18.45 5.35 1.32
N TYR A 90 17.25 5.86 1.00
CA TYR A 90 16.91 7.28 1.09
C TYR A 90 16.93 7.78 2.55
N TYR A 91 16.41 7.02 3.51
CA TYR A 91 16.46 7.36 4.94
C TYR A 91 17.89 7.32 5.49
N GLN A 92 18.72 6.39 5.01
CA GLN A 92 20.11 6.25 5.42
C GLN A 92 20.98 7.33 4.78
N GLN A 93 20.80 7.63 3.49
CA GLN A 93 21.39 8.80 2.84
C GLN A 93 20.93 10.11 3.47
N GLN A 94 19.71 10.22 4.01
CA GLN A 94 19.30 11.37 4.82
C GLN A 94 19.99 11.43 6.18
N LYS A 95 20.34 10.29 6.80
CA LYS A 95 21.16 10.23 8.03
C LYS A 95 22.62 10.59 7.76
N ASP A 96 23.19 10.09 6.68
CA ASP A 96 24.58 10.36 6.28
C ASP A 96 24.69 11.80 5.70
N SER A 97 23.70 12.27 4.95
CA SER A 97 23.53 13.68 4.58
C SER A 97 23.11 14.56 5.77
N LYS A 98 22.65 14.02 6.90
CA LYS A 98 22.42 14.83 8.13
C LYS A 98 23.73 15.17 8.83
N ALA A 99 24.77 14.37 8.61
CA ALA A 99 26.11 14.66 9.10
C ALA A 99 26.83 15.68 8.21
N GLU A 100 26.53 15.74 6.90
CA GLU A 100 27.25 16.60 5.95
C GLU A 100 26.43 17.72 5.25
N LYS A 101 25.09 17.70 5.24
CA LYS A 101 24.30 18.88 4.83
C LYS A 101 24.07 19.78 6.03
N ILE A 102 25.02 20.70 6.20
CA ILE A 102 24.78 22.13 6.35
C ILE A 102 23.72 22.48 7.38
N GLN A 103 24.19 23.06 8.47
CA GLN A 103 23.60 24.19 9.19
C GLN A 103 22.74 25.10 8.28
N LEU A 104 21.55 24.65 7.84
CA LEU A 104 20.53 25.46 7.18
C LEU A 104 19.89 26.29 8.28
N SER A 105 20.60 27.37 8.56
CA SER A 105 20.24 28.46 9.45
C SER A 105 19.05 29.25 8.91
N ILE A 106 17.90 28.61 8.64
CA ILE A 106 16.69 29.38 8.27
C ILE A 106 15.35 28.75 8.68
N PHE A 107 15.31 28.13 9.86
CA PHE A 107 14.23 28.47 10.80
C PHE A 107 14.93 28.67 12.14
N PRO A 108 15.45 29.88 12.45
CA PRO A 108 16.01 30.11 13.77
C PRO A 108 14.91 29.75 14.75
N LYS A 109 15.11 28.68 15.53
CA LYS A 109 14.33 28.46 16.74
C LYS A 109 14.47 29.76 17.53
N PRO A 110 13.40 30.54 17.73
CA PRO A 110 13.53 31.79 18.46
C PRO A 110 14.21 31.51 19.80
N ASN A 111 15.11 32.40 20.25
CA ASN A 111 15.89 32.18 21.47
C ASN A 111 15.01 32.01 22.73
N ASN A 112 13.73 32.36 22.63
CA ASN A 112 12.70 32.23 23.66
C ASN A 112 11.72 31.06 23.44
N ALA A 113 11.87 30.26 22.38
CA ALA A 113 11.06 29.06 22.13
C ALA A 113 11.59 27.84 22.90
N ASN A 114 11.91 28.01 24.19
CA ASN A 114 12.62 27.00 24.99
C ASN A 114 11.72 25.98 25.68
N ILE A 115 10.40 26.15 25.55
CA ILE A 115 9.39 25.32 26.20
C ILE A 115 8.79 24.40 25.13
N VAL A 116 8.65 23.12 25.46
CA VAL A 116 7.90 22.16 24.65
C VAL A 116 6.43 22.35 24.99
N VAL A 117 5.62 22.65 23.98
CA VAL A 117 4.17 22.81 24.10
C VAL A 117 3.52 21.83 23.14
N ASP A 118 2.52 21.10 23.62
CA ASP A 118 1.75 20.19 22.78
C ASP A 118 0.86 20.98 21.82
N ILE A 119 0.82 20.56 20.55
CA ILE A 119 0.00 21.20 19.53
C ILE A 119 -1.47 20.83 19.77
N THR A 120 -2.32 21.84 19.92
CA THR A 120 -3.77 21.67 20.05
C THR A 120 -4.43 21.34 18.71
N ASP A 121 -5.65 20.80 18.74
CA ASP A 121 -6.41 20.48 17.52
C ASP A 121 -6.68 21.72 16.66
N ASP A 122 -6.93 22.88 17.27
CA ASP A 122 -7.16 24.14 16.56
C ASP A 122 -5.89 24.62 15.85
N GLU A 123 -4.73 24.51 16.50
CA GLU A 123 -3.44 24.83 15.88
C GLU A 123 -3.11 23.88 14.73
N LEU A 124 -3.46 22.59 14.88
CA LEU A 124 -3.31 21.61 13.81
C LEU A 124 -4.22 21.94 12.61
N GLN A 125 -5.47 22.35 12.85
CA GLN A 125 -6.37 22.81 11.81
C GLN A 125 -5.85 24.07 11.11
N LEU A 126 -5.31 25.03 11.86
CA LEU A 126 -4.70 26.24 11.28
C LEU A 126 -3.53 25.89 10.35
N ILE A 127 -2.61 25.02 10.78
CA ILE A 127 -1.49 24.55 9.95
C ILE A 127 -1.99 23.80 8.71
N SER A 128 -3.00 22.94 8.87
CA SER A 128 -3.63 22.19 7.78
C SER A 128 -4.24 23.12 6.73
N ASN A 129 -5.00 24.13 7.17
CA ASN A 129 -5.62 25.12 6.29
C ASN A 129 -4.58 25.97 5.56
N PHE A 130 -3.52 26.40 6.25
CA PHE A 130 -2.42 27.12 5.63
C PHE A 130 -1.75 26.30 4.52
N ARG A 131 -1.43 25.02 4.79
CA ARG A 131 -0.74 24.15 3.82
C ARG A 131 -1.59 23.80 2.59
N LYS A 132 -2.91 23.70 2.75
CA LYS A 132 -3.84 23.39 1.66
C LYS A 132 -4.21 24.60 0.81
N SER A 133 -3.94 25.82 1.30
CA SER A 133 -4.28 27.05 0.61
C SER A 133 -3.26 27.41 -0.48
N ASP A 134 -3.73 28.15 -1.48
CA ASP A 134 -2.88 28.77 -2.49
C ASP A 134 -2.10 29.98 -1.92
N LEU A 135 -1.30 30.64 -2.77
CA LEU A 135 -0.44 31.74 -2.36
C LEU A 135 -1.23 32.93 -1.77
N GLN A 136 -2.43 33.18 -2.28
CA GLN A 136 -3.31 34.25 -1.79
C GLN A 136 -3.88 33.90 -0.42
N GLY A 137 -4.38 32.67 -0.23
CA GLY A 137 -4.90 32.20 1.05
C GLY A 137 -3.82 32.14 2.14
N GLN A 138 -2.61 31.71 1.80
CA GLN A 138 -1.48 31.73 2.73
C GLN A 138 -1.12 33.16 3.17
N THR A 139 -1.12 34.11 2.23
CA THR A 139 -0.84 35.52 2.52
C THR A 139 -1.88 36.11 3.47
N LEU A 140 -3.16 35.84 3.22
CA LEU A 140 -4.27 36.30 4.06
C LEU A 140 -4.14 35.79 5.51
N ILE A 141 -3.83 34.50 5.69
CA ILE A 141 -3.65 33.90 7.03
C ILE A 141 -2.52 34.61 7.79
N LEU A 142 -1.39 34.89 7.12
CA LEU A 142 -0.26 35.58 7.74
C LEU A 142 -0.55 37.05 8.05
N GLU A 143 -1.32 37.74 7.21
CA GLU A 143 -1.73 39.12 7.46
C GLU A 143 -2.66 39.24 8.66
N ILE A 144 -3.65 38.35 8.78
CA ILE A 144 -4.52 38.27 9.96
C ILE A 144 -3.69 38.04 11.22
N ALA A 145 -2.74 37.10 11.20
CA ALA A 145 -1.85 36.84 12.33
C ALA A 145 -1.02 38.08 12.73
N LYS A 146 -0.53 38.86 11.76
CA LYS A 146 0.19 40.12 12.01
C LYS A 146 -0.72 41.18 12.63
N LEU A 147 -1.94 41.35 12.11
CA LEU A 147 -2.92 42.32 12.62
C LEU A 147 -3.30 42.05 14.07
N ILE A 148 -3.57 40.78 14.41
CA ILE A 148 -3.91 40.39 15.79
C ILE A 148 -2.76 40.76 16.74
N ARG A 149 -1.51 40.44 16.36
CA ARG A 149 -0.33 40.76 17.18
C ARG A 149 -0.13 42.27 17.39
N GLN A 150 -0.39 43.08 16.37
CA GLN A 150 -0.31 44.54 16.47
C GLN A 150 -1.36 45.11 17.44
N ASN A 151 -2.57 44.56 17.40
CA ASN A 151 -3.64 44.98 18.32
C ASN A 151 -3.37 44.57 19.77
N SER A 152 -2.79 43.40 20.01
CA SER A 152 -2.41 42.97 21.37
C SER A 152 -1.36 43.87 22.01
N ASN A 153 -0.35 44.33 21.24
CA ASN A 153 0.69 45.23 21.76
C ASN A 153 0.15 46.65 22.11
N ASN A 154 -0.91 47.11 21.44
CA ASN A 154 -1.49 48.42 21.70
C ASN A 154 -2.33 48.46 22.99
N GLN A 155 -2.85 47.31 23.45
CA GLN A 155 -3.61 47.21 24.70
C GLN A 155 -2.71 47.13 25.95
N GLU A 156 -1.45 46.68 25.80
CA GLU A 156 -0.48 46.62 26.90
C GLU A 156 0.20 47.98 27.21
N SER A 157 0.03 49.00 26.35
CA SER A 157 0.61 50.35 26.54
C SER A 157 -0.33 51.37 27.20
N GLU A 158 -1.55 50.98 27.57
CA GLU A 158 -2.54 51.84 28.24
C GLU A 158 -2.65 51.62 29.76
N TYR A 159 -1.72 50.87 30.38
CA TYR A 159 -1.64 50.67 31.83
C TYR A 159 -0.27 51.04 32.41
#